data_AF-A0A925XK25-F1
#
_entry.id   AF-A0A925XK25-F1
#
_cell.length_a   1.000
_cell.length_b   1.000
_cell.length_c   1.000
_cell.angle_alpha   90.00
_cell.angle_beta   90.00
_cell.angle_gamma   90.00
#
_symmetry.space_group_name_H-M   'P 1'
#
loop_
_entity.id
_entity.type
_entity.pdbx_description
1 polymer ?
#
loop_
_entity_poly.entity_id
_entity_poly.type
_entity_poly.pdbx_seq_one_letter_code
_entity_poly.pdbx_strand_id
1 'polypeptide(L)'
;MPRIGLLALASFIVLGVLGCSGDSRNVERARSQVGRLADHFDRQTTSAGVYIRPANNLAGERDPWGTDIIVEYSQGGMAEIVTVTSAGPDRELHSADDLSTFRQSTNLKGVGQGIKQHAGEVAGEMAKGAVKGAVDGVKESVKEGARDVKEGLKKVLPKKKVEPAKQPPKEDPSP
;
A
#
# COMPACT_ATOMS: atom_id res chain seq x y z
N MET A 1 45.17 -9.90 -85.61
CA MET A 1 44.98 -8.49 -85.23
C MET A 1 44.19 -8.44 -83.92
N PRO A 2 44.81 -8.14 -82.76
CA PRO A 2 44.10 -8.09 -81.49
C PRO A 2 43.96 -6.65 -80.99
N ARG A 3 42.75 -6.25 -80.57
CA ARG A 3 42.56 -5.14 -79.62
C ARG A 3 41.57 -5.60 -78.56
N ILE A 4 42.14 -6.10 -77.47
CA ILE A 4 41.47 -6.42 -76.21
C ILE A 4 41.15 -5.08 -75.55
N GLY A 5 39.90 -4.64 -75.65
CA GLY A 5 39.38 -3.48 -74.94
C GLY A 5 38.97 -3.88 -73.53
N LEU A 6 39.90 -3.76 -72.58
CA LEU A 6 39.69 -3.95 -71.15
C LEU A 6 38.87 -2.75 -70.61
N LEU A 7 37.55 -2.90 -70.55
CA LEU A 7 36.65 -1.90 -69.97
C LEU A 7 36.54 -2.18 -68.47
N ALA A 8 37.39 -1.51 -67.69
CA ALA A 8 37.34 -1.50 -66.24
C ALA A 8 36.09 -0.72 -65.78
N LEU A 9 35.02 -1.45 -65.46
CA LEU A 9 33.83 -0.89 -64.84
C LEU A 9 34.13 -0.64 -63.35
N ALA A 10 34.58 0.57 -63.03
CA ALA A 10 34.74 1.04 -61.66
C ALA A 10 33.36 1.22 -61.02
N SER A 11 32.86 0.18 -60.36
CA SER A 11 31.68 0.27 -59.50
C SER A 11 32.02 1.14 -58.29
N PHE A 12 31.58 2.40 -58.34
CA PHE A 12 31.53 3.31 -57.20
C PHE A 12 30.59 2.72 -56.14
N ILE A 13 31.17 2.07 -55.13
CA ILE A 13 30.45 1.75 -53.88
C ILE A 13 30.36 3.07 -53.10
N VAL A 14 29.30 3.83 -53.34
CA VAL A 14 28.90 4.93 -52.46
C VAL A 14 28.31 4.30 -51.21
N LEU A 15 29.17 4.02 -50.22
CA LEU A 15 28.74 3.73 -48.85
C LEU A 15 28.06 4.98 -48.29
N GLY A 16 26.72 5.00 -48.38
CA GLY A 16 25.88 6.03 -47.79
C GLY A 16 25.93 5.96 -46.27
N VAL A 17 26.88 6.69 -45.66
CA VAL A 17 26.88 6.99 -44.22
C VAL A 17 25.95 8.19 -43.98
N LEU A 18 24.67 8.05 -44.30
CA LEU A 18 23.63 9.06 -44.09
C LEU A 18 22.45 8.36 -43.43
N GLY A 19 22.33 8.40 -42.11
CA GLY A 19 21.15 7.82 -41.47
C GLY A 19 20.96 8.07 -39.99
N CYS A 20 21.97 7.89 -39.14
CA CYS A 20 21.68 7.72 -37.70
C CYS A 20 21.53 9.01 -36.87
N SER A 21 21.65 10.21 -37.46
CA SER A 21 21.59 11.49 -36.70
C SER A 21 20.19 12.11 -36.61
N GLY A 22 19.22 11.57 -37.34
CA GLY A 22 17.80 11.96 -37.24
C GLY A 22 17.10 11.35 -36.03
N ASP A 23 17.33 10.06 -35.79
CA ASP A 23 16.59 9.30 -34.79
C ASP A 23 16.88 9.75 -33.37
N SER A 24 18.13 10.08 -33.05
CA SER A 24 18.48 10.53 -31.69
C SER A 24 17.74 11.81 -31.26
N ARG A 25 17.54 12.75 -32.19
CA ARG A 25 16.78 13.98 -31.92
C ARG A 25 15.28 13.72 -31.76
N ASN A 26 14.74 12.78 -32.53
CA ASN A 26 13.34 12.39 -32.42
C ASN A 26 13.07 11.62 -31.13
N VAL A 27 13.96 10.69 -30.74
CA VAL A 27 13.88 9.99 -29.45
C VAL A 27 13.89 10.96 -28.27
N GLU A 28 14.80 11.94 -28.27
CA GLU A 28 14.86 12.91 -27.16
C GLU A 28 13.61 13.81 -27.09
N ARG A 29 13.06 14.20 -28.26
CA ARG A 29 11.78 14.93 -28.33
C ARG A 29 10.63 14.08 -27.82
N ALA A 30 10.53 12.82 -28.24
CA ALA A 30 9.50 11.90 -27.79
C ALA A 30 9.59 11.68 -26.27
N ARG A 31 10.79 11.46 -25.72
CA ARG A 31 11.03 11.34 -24.28
C ARG A 31 10.58 12.59 -23.52
N SER A 32 10.95 13.76 -24.00
CA SER A 32 10.53 15.04 -23.41
C SER A 32 9.00 15.23 -23.48
N GLN A 33 8.38 14.80 -24.58
CA GLN A 33 6.94 14.89 -24.81
C GLN A 33 6.16 13.95 -23.88
N VAL A 34 6.51 12.67 -23.80
CA VAL A 34 5.85 11.72 -22.90
C VAL A 34 6.04 12.12 -21.44
N GLY A 35 7.21 12.66 -21.07
CA GLY A 35 7.47 13.19 -19.73
C GLY A 35 6.55 14.37 -19.38
N ARG A 36 6.47 15.37 -20.26
CA ARG A 36 5.57 16.53 -20.08
C ARG A 36 4.10 16.10 -19.99
N LEU A 37 3.68 15.16 -20.83
CA LEU A 37 2.31 14.65 -20.82
C LEU A 37 2.03 13.87 -19.53
N ALA A 38 2.95 13.03 -19.07
CA ALA A 38 2.81 12.33 -17.79
C ALA A 38 2.64 13.32 -16.63
N ASP A 39 3.44 14.39 -16.58
CA ASP A 39 3.30 15.45 -15.57
C ASP A 39 1.97 16.22 -15.70
N HIS A 40 1.46 16.38 -16.92
CA HIS A 40 0.16 17.01 -17.16
C HIS A 40 -0.99 16.15 -16.62
N PHE A 41 -1.01 14.85 -16.92
CA PHE A 41 -2.03 13.93 -16.42
C PHE A 41 -1.91 13.69 -14.91
N ASP A 42 -0.69 13.70 -14.36
CA ASP A 42 -0.46 13.57 -12.92
C ASP A 42 -1.15 14.69 -12.11
N ARG A 43 -1.19 15.91 -12.66
CA ARG A 43 -1.90 17.05 -12.05
C ARG A 43 -3.41 16.97 -12.17
N GLN A 44 -3.94 16.13 -13.07
CA GLN A 44 -5.37 15.95 -13.27
C GLN A 44 -5.92 14.89 -12.32
N THR A 45 -5.90 15.21 -11.03
CA THR A 45 -6.50 14.36 -9.99
C THR A 45 -7.72 15.02 -9.37
N THR A 46 -8.65 14.20 -8.95
CA THR A 46 -9.76 14.63 -8.09
C THR A 46 -9.24 14.96 -6.69
N SER A 47 -10.09 15.56 -5.83
CA SER A 47 -9.77 15.76 -4.41
C SER A 47 -9.53 14.45 -3.62
N ALA A 48 -9.79 13.29 -4.23
CA ALA A 48 -9.49 11.97 -3.69
C ALA A 48 -8.11 11.45 -4.09
N GLY A 49 -7.39 12.11 -5.00
CA GLY A 49 -6.15 11.60 -5.60
C GLY A 49 -6.40 10.61 -6.74
N VAL A 50 -7.65 10.45 -7.21
CA VAL A 50 -8.02 9.62 -8.37
C VAL A 50 -7.76 10.39 -9.65
N TYR A 51 -7.08 9.80 -10.64
CA TYR A 51 -6.85 10.44 -11.94
C TYR A 51 -8.14 10.63 -12.75
N ILE A 52 -8.23 11.77 -13.43
CA ILE A 52 -9.30 12.07 -14.39
C ILE A 52 -8.89 11.48 -15.75
N ARG A 53 -9.68 10.54 -16.26
CA ARG A 53 -9.35 9.79 -17.49
C ARG A 53 -9.95 10.48 -18.73
N PRO A 54 -9.19 10.67 -19.81
CA PRO A 54 -9.74 11.08 -21.10
C PRO A 54 -10.61 9.94 -21.69
N ALA A 55 -11.60 10.30 -22.50
CA ALA A 55 -12.61 9.34 -22.99
C ALA A 55 -12.05 8.23 -23.90
N ASN A 56 -10.92 8.45 -24.57
CA ASN A 56 -10.37 7.56 -25.59
C ASN A 56 -8.93 7.10 -25.29
N ASN A 57 -8.41 7.33 -24.09
CA ASN A 57 -7.02 7.01 -23.72
C ASN A 57 -5.96 7.65 -24.65
N LEU A 58 -6.30 8.70 -25.39
CA LEU A 58 -5.36 9.43 -26.23
C LEU A 58 -4.92 10.71 -25.52
N ALA A 59 -3.63 11.04 -25.65
CA ALA A 59 -3.10 12.30 -25.16
C ALA A 59 -3.57 13.52 -25.99
N GLY A 60 -4.13 13.27 -27.19
CA GLY A 60 -4.47 14.33 -28.15
C GLY A 60 -3.25 14.93 -28.86
N GLU A 61 -2.07 14.35 -28.67
CA GLU A 61 -0.82 14.71 -29.34
C GLU A 61 -0.24 13.50 -30.08
N ARG A 62 0.48 13.78 -31.17
CA ARG A 62 1.26 12.79 -31.92
C ARG A 62 2.74 12.89 -31.57
N ASP A 63 3.41 11.75 -31.59
CA ASP A 63 4.85 11.68 -31.39
C ASP A 63 5.63 12.14 -32.65
N PRO A 64 6.97 12.26 -32.59
CA PRO A 64 7.79 12.69 -33.71
C PRO A 64 7.71 11.80 -34.96
N TRP A 65 7.24 10.57 -34.82
CA TRP A 65 7.06 9.63 -35.94
C TRP A 65 5.63 9.65 -36.49
N GLY A 66 4.72 10.41 -35.87
CA GLY A 66 3.35 10.63 -36.32
C GLY A 66 2.32 9.67 -35.73
N THR A 67 2.70 8.90 -34.72
CA THR A 67 1.81 7.97 -34.02
C THR A 67 1.13 8.68 -32.84
N ASP A 68 -0.15 8.36 -32.58
CA ASP A 68 -0.87 8.95 -31.45
C ASP A 68 -0.30 8.43 -30.12
N ILE A 69 -0.08 9.33 -29.17
CA ILE A 69 0.44 8.97 -27.83
C ILE A 69 -0.71 8.41 -26.98
N ILE A 70 -0.47 7.26 -26.36
CA ILE A 70 -1.45 6.54 -25.54
C ILE A 70 -1.25 6.86 -24.07
N VAL A 71 -2.35 6.95 -23.32
CA VAL A 71 -2.37 7.19 -21.88
C VAL A 71 -3.17 6.08 -21.21
N GLU A 72 -2.51 5.28 -20.38
CA GLU A 72 -3.10 4.17 -19.66
C GLU A 72 -3.16 4.47 -18.16
N TYR A 73 -4.21 3.99 -17.51
CA TYR A 73 -4.42 4.14 -16.08
C TYR A 73 -4.56 2.77 -15.45
N SER A 74 -3.74 2.48 -14.45
CA SER A 74 -3.83 1.25 -13.65
C SER A 74 -3.94 1.59 -12.17
N GLN A 75 -4.58 0.69 -11.41
CA GLN A 75 -4.73 0.83 -9.97
C GLN A 75 -4.10 -0.38 -9.29
N GLY A 76 -3.12 -0.12 -8.42
CA GLY A 76 -2.41 -1.12 -7.63
C GLY A 76 -2.60 -0.84 -6.14
N GLY A 77 -3.61 -1.46 -5.53
CA GLY A 77 -3.94 -1.26 -4.12
C GLY A 77 -4.30 0.20 -3.81
N MET A 78 -3.41 0.91 -3.10
CA MET A 78 -3.56 2.32 -2.71
C MET A 78 -2.97 3.31 -3.72
N ALA A 79 -2.28 2.81 -4.73
CA ALA A 79 -1.64 3.63 -5.74
C ALA A 79 -2.46 3.64 -7.03
N GLU A 80 -2.58 4.81 -7.62
CA GLU A 80 -2.99 4.96 -9.02
C GLU A 80 -1.76 5.30 -9.84
N ILE A 81 -1.61 4.64 -10.98
CA ILE A 81 -0.51 4.81 -11.89
C ILE A 81 -1.07 5.29 -13.22
N VAL A 82 -0.53 6.39 -13.73
CA VAL A 82 -0.73 6.83 -15.11
C VAL A 82 0.53 6.53 -15.91
N THR A 83 0.39 5.87 -17.04
CA THR A 83 1.48 5.53 -17.97
C THR A 83 1.20 6.23 -19.29
N VAL A 84 2.18 6.97 -19.79
CA VAL A 84 2.12 7.63 -21.11
C VAL A 84 3.15 6.98 -22.01
N THR A 85 2.74 6.53 -23.19
CA THR A 85 3.57 5.74 -24.11
C THR A 85 3.55 6.32 -25.53
N SER A 86 4.74 6.48 -26.12
CA SER A 86 4.94 6.66 -27.56
C SER A 86 5.42 5.35 -28.16
N ALA A 87 4.91 5.01 -29.35
CA ALA A 87 5.24 3.78 -30.07
C ALA A 87 6.66 3.78 -30.67
N GLY A 88 7.40 4.89 -30.57
CA GLY A 88 8.76 4.96 -31.09
C GLY A 88 8.86 4.94 -32.63
N PRO A 89 10.06 4.69 -33.17
CA PRO A 89 10.33 4.71 -34.61
C PRO A 89 9.56 3.67 -35.45
N ASP A 90 9.31 2.48 -34.91
CA ASP A 90 8.62 1.39 -35.62
C ASP A 90 7.09 1.62 -35.72
N ARG A 91 6.55 2.53 -34.89
CA ARG A 91 5.13 2.89 -34.82
C ARG A 91 4.24 1.72 -34.39
N GLU A 92 4.81 0.69 -33.77
CA GLU A 92 4.09 -0.46 -33.24
C GLU A 92 4.06 -0.37 -31.72
N LEU A 93 2.87 -0.23 -31.14
CA LEU A 93 2.73 -0.27 -29.68
C LEU A 93 3.09 -1.65 -29.14
N HIS A 94 3.63 -1.67 -27.92
CA HIS A 94 4.12 -2.87 -27.24
C HIS A 94 5.34 -3.52 -27.91
N SER A 95 6.14 -2.71 -28.61
CA SER A 95 7.42 -3.12 -29.17
C SER A 95 8.58 -2.79 -28.21
N ALA A 96 9.80 -3.13 -28.63
CA ALA A 96 11.01 -2.74 -27.89
C ALA A 96 11.35 -1.25 -28.03
N ASP A 97 10.74 -0.57 -28.99
CA ASP A 97 10.97 0.84 -29.32
C ASP A 97 10.04 1.80 -28.54
N ASP A 98 9.10 1.24 -27.77
CA ASP A 98 8.19 2.00 -26.92
C ASP A 98 8.94 2.88 -25.91
N LEU A 99 8.58 4.17 -25.91
CA LEU A 99 9.05 5.14 -24.93
C LEU A 99 7.92 5.44 -23.96
N SER A 100 8.02 4.91 -22.74
CA SER A 100 7.02 5.11 -21.71
C SER A 100 7.54 5.93 -20.52
N THR A 101 6.63 6.63 -19.86
CA THR A 101 6.87 7.30 -18.57
C THR A 101 5.65 7.15 -17.70
N PHE A 102 5.86 6.84 -16.42
CA PHE A 102 4.76 6.68 -15.47
C PHE A 102 4.83 7.68 -14.31
N ARG A 103 3.67 7.99 -13.74
CA ARG A 103 3.50 8.77 -12.50
C ARG A 103 2.56 8.04 -11.57
N GLN A 104 2.79 8.21 -10.28
CA GLN A 104 2.06 7.49 -9.24
C GLN A 104 1.52 8.49 -8.21
N SER A 105 0.21 8.40 -7.98
CA SER A 105 -0.50 9.14 -6.94
C SER A 105 -0.98 8.17 -5.86
N THR A 106 -0.90 8.58 -4.60
CA THR A 106 -1.39 7.77 -3.47
C THR A 106 -2.80 8.22 -3.11
N ASN A 107 -3.78 7.34 -3.26
CA ASN A 107 -5.17 7.63 -2.91
C ASN A 107 -5.38 7.42 -1.40
N LEU A 108 -5.16 8.48 -0.61
CA LEU A 108 -5.33 8.44 0.85
C LEU A 108 -6.79 8.23 1.29
N LYS A 109 -7.78 8.53 0.45
CA LYS A 109 -9.19 8.30 0.80
C LYS A 109 -9.52 6.81 0.87
N GLY A 110 -8.91 5.98 0.04
CA GLY A 110 -9.03 4.52 0.12
C GLY A 110 -8.51 3.97 1.46
N VAL A 111 -7.44 4.57 1.98
CA VAL A 111 -6.85 4.19 3.29
C VAL A 111 -7.78 4.53 4.45
N GLY A 112 -8.35 5.73 4.44
CA GLY A 112 -9.29 6.16 5.48
C GLY A 112 -10.55 5.29 5.53
N GLN A 113 -11.05 4.82 4.39
CA GLN A 113 -12.18 3.89 4.34
C GLN A 113 -11.79 2.46 4.74
N GLY A 114 -10.65 1.95 4.28
CA GLY A 114 -10.15 0.63 4.68
C GLY A 114 -9.85 0.52 6.17
N ILE A 115 -9.22 1.56 6.75
CA ILE A 115 -9.03 1.64 8.20
C ILE A 115 -10.36 1.80 8.92
N LYS A 116 -11.34 2.57 8.42
CA LYS A 116 -12.66 2.64 9.09
C LYS A 116 -13.40 1.31 9.13
N GLN A 117 -13.35 0.53 8.05
CA GLN A 117 -14.01 -0.78 7.99
C GLN A 117 -13.35 -1.79 8.95
N HIS A 118 -12.01 -1.82 9.01
CA HIS A 118 -11.31 -2.71 9.94
C HIS A 118 -11.22 -2.18 11.37
N ALA A 119 -11.16 -0.86 11.59
CA ALA A 119 -11.17 -0.29 12.93
C ALA A 119 -12.51 -0.50 13.63
N GLY A 120 -13.63 -0.55 12.90
CA GLY A 120 -14.92 -0.93 13.47
C GLY A 120 -14.93 -2.35 14.03
N GLU A 121 -14.37 -3.32 13.28
CA GLU A 121 -14.26 -4.72 13.72
C GLU A 121 -13.21 -4.89 14.83
N VAL A 122 -12.03 -4.28 14.68
CA VAL A 122 -10.93 -4.36 15.65
C VAL A 122 -11.29 -3.64 16.96
N ALA A 123 -12.01 -2.51 16.92
CA ALA A 123 -12.48 -1.83 18.13
C ALA A 123 -13.54 -2.67 18.87
N GLY A 124 -14.42 -3.36 18.15
CA GLY A 124 -15.40 -4.27 18.75
C GLY A 124 -14.75 -5.43 19.49
N GLU A 125 -13.68 -6.01 18.93
CA GLU A 125 -12.94 -7.11 19.57
C GLU A 125 -12.02 -6.63 20.70
N MET A 126 -11.33 -5.50 20.53
CA MET A 126 -10.51 -4.91 21.59
C MET A 126 -11.35 -4.45 22.78
N ALA A 127 -12.55 -3.89 22.57
CA ALA A 127 -13.45 -3.52 23.65
C ALA A 127 -13.90 -4.75 24.46
N LYS A 128 -14.22 -5.87 23.79
CA LYS A 128 -14.55 -7.13 24.48
C LYS A 128 -13.35 -7.69 25.24
N GLY A 129 -12.15 -7.62 24.68
CA GLY A 129 -10.91 -8.05 25.32
C GLY A 129 -10.56 -7.23 26.57
N ALA A 130 -10.66 -5.91 26.48
CA ALA A 130 -10.37 -4.99 27.59
C ALA A 130 -11.37 -5.14 28.75
N VAL A 131 -12.67 -5.29 28.46
CA VAL A 131 -13.69 -5.51 29.50
C VAL A 131 -13.50 -6.85 30.19
N LYS A 132 -13.19 -7.92 29.43
CA LYS A 132 -12.92 -9.23 30.02
C LYS A 132 -11.66 -9.21 30.90
N GLY A 133 -10.59 -8.55 30.43
CA GLY A 133 -9.35 -8.38 31.20
C GLY A 133 -9.54 -7.57 32.49
N ALA A 134 -10.35 -6.52 32.46
CA ALA A 134 -10.65 -5.73 33.66
C ALA A 134 -11.47 -6.51 34.70
N VAL A 135 -12.46 -7.28 34.25
CA VAL A 135 -13.28 -8.12 35.15
C VAL A 135 -12.46 -9.23 35.78
N ASP A 136 -11.61 -9.89 35.00
CA ASP A 136 -10.75 -10.96 35.51
C ASP A 136 -9.68 -10.39 36.47
N GLY A 137 -9.09 -9.22 36.17
CA GLY A 137 -8.13 -8.55 37.05
C GLY A 137 -8.70 -8.11 38.40
N VAL A 138 -9.94 -7.61 38.42
CA VAL A 138 -10.65 -7.28 39.68
C VAL A 138 -10.96 -8.54 40.48
N LYS A 139 -11.36 -9.62 39.81
CA LYS A 139 -11.71 -10.89 40.48
C LYS A 139 -10.49 -11.55 41.12
N GLU A 140 -9.32 -11.47 40.49
CA GLU A 140 -8.07 -11.93 41.10
C GLU A 140 -7.62 -11.05 42.26
N SER A 141 -7.71 -9.72 42.12
CA SER A 141 -7.31 -8.76 43.17
C SER A 141 -8.15 -8.92 44.45
N VAL A 142 -9.46 -9.17 44.32
CA VAL A 142 -10.33 -9.43 45.48
C VAL A 142 -10.02 -10.79 46.13
N LYS A 143 -9.64 -11.80 45.32
CA LYS A 143 -9.31 -13.14 45.81
C LYS A 143 -7.96 -13.17 46.54
N GLU A 144 -6.96 -12.44 46.07
CA GLU A 144 -5.67 -12.27 46.76
C GLU A 144 -5.84 -11.45 48.04
N GLY A 145 -6.53 -10.30 47.98
CA GLY A 145 -6.78 -9.49 49.17
C GLY A 145 -7.54 -10.25 50.27
N ALA A 146 -8.51 -11.10 49.92
CA ALA A 146 -9.22 -11.94 50.89
C ALA A 146 -8.33 -13.01 51.54
N ARG A 147 -7.30 -13.50 50.86
CA ARG A 147 -6.33 -14.47 51.42
C ARG A 147 -5.39 -13.79 52.42
N ASP A 148 -4.87 -12.62 52.06
CA ASP A 148 -3.95 -11.87 52.92
C ASP A 148 -4.63 -11.38 54.21
N VAL A 149 -5.87 -10.92 54.11
CA VAL A 149 -6.66 -10.56 55.30
C VAL A 149 -6.89 -11.78 56.20
N LYS A 150 -7.20 -12.95 55.63
CA LYS A 150 -7.44 -14.18 56.40
C LYS A 150 -6.16 -14.70 57.09
N GLU A 151 -5.01 -14.60 56.43
CA GLU A 151 -3.69 -14.90 56.99
C GLU A 151 -3.33 -13.93 58.13
N GLY A 152 -3.54 -12.62 57.92
CA GLY A 152 -3.34 -11.59 58.94
C GLY A 152 -4.22 -11.81 60.17
N LEU A 153 -5.50 -12.13 59.97
CA LEU A 153 -6.45 -12.36 61.07
C LEU A 153 -6.05 -13.57 61.93
N LYS A 154 -5.51 -14.64 61.33
CA LYS A 154 -5.01 -15.81 62.07
C LYS A 154 -3.79 -15.50 62.93
N LYS A 155 -2.94 -14.54 62.53
CA LYS A 155 -1.78 -14.10 63.32
C LYS A 155 -2.19 -13.20 64.48
N VAL A 156 -3.19 -12.35 64.28
CA VAL A 156 -3.63 -11.36 65.29
C VAL A 156 -4.55 -11.95 66.35
N LEU A 157 -5.30 -13.02 66.03
CA LEU A 157 -6.13 -13.72 66.99
C LEU A 157 -5.40 -14.96 67.52
N PRO A 158 -4.63 -14.87 68.62
CA PRO A 158 -4.14 -16.06 69.31
C PRO A 158 -5.37 -16.88 69.70
N LYS A 159 -5.35 -18.18 69.41
CA LYS A 159 -6.42 -19.12 69.78
C LYS A 159 -6.68 -18.98 71.28
N LYS A 160 -7.69 -18.19 71.64
CA LYS A 160 -8.14 -18.06 73.02
C LYS A 160 -8.64 -19.44 73.40
N LYS A 161 -7.85 -20.17 74.18
CA LYS A 161 -8.17 -21.49 74.70
C LYS A 161 -9.43 -21.29 75.54
N VAL A 162 -10.58 -21.63 74.98
CA VAL A 162 -11.86 -21.55 75.68
C VAL A 162 -11.80 -22.63 76.74
N GLU A 163 -11.50 -22.23 77.98
CA GLU A 163 -11.68 -23.12 79.13
C GLU A 163 -13.17 -23.48 79.23
N PRO A 164 -13.50 -24.76 79.38
CA PRO A 164 -14.89 -25.19 79.46
C PRO A 164 -15.53 -24.56 80.70
N ALA A 165 -16.62 -23.83 80.47
CA ALA A 165 -17.43 -23.22 81.50
C ALA A 165 -17.84 -24.29 82.53
N LYS A 166 -17.48 -24.04 83.79
CA LYS A 166 -17.86 -24.85 84.94
C LYS A 166 -19.39 -24.92 84.98
N GLN A 167 -19.95 -26.12 84.85
CA GLN A 167 -21.39 -26.32 84.88
C GLN A 167 -21.97 -25.75 86.19
N PRO A 168 -23.05 -24.96 86.15
CA PRO A 168 -23.74 -24.54 87.35
C PRO A 168 -24.36 -25.76 88.04
N PRO A 169 -24.43 -25.74 89.40
CA PRO A 169 -24.95 -26.85 90.18
C PRO A 169 -26.42 -27.09 89.83
N LYS A 170 -26.79 -28.37 89.76
CA LYS A 170 -28.17 -28.82 89.58
C LYS A 170 -28.94 -28.48 90.85
N GLU A 171 -29.98 -27.67 90.73
CA GLU A 171 -30.97 -27.49 91.80
C GLU A 171 -31.86 -28.74 91.85
N ASP A 172 -31.94 -29.33 93.03
CA ASP A 172 -32.84 -30.45 93.30
C ASP A 172 -34.30 -29.95 93.34
N PRO A 173 -35.25 -30.67 92.72
CA PRO A 173 -36.66 -30.30 92.77
C PRO A 173 -37.19 -30.49 94.20
N SER A 174 -37.63 -29.39 94.80
CA SER A 174 -38.36 -29.42 96.07
C SER A 174 -39.78 -29.99 95.88
N PRO A 175 -40.30 -30.71 96.88
CA PRO A 175 -41.50 -31.57 96.80
C PRO A 175 -42.83 -30.84 96.63
#